data_AF-A0A8H6ZH95-F1
#
_entry.id   AF-A0A8H6ZH95-F1
#
_cell.length_a   1.000
_cell.length_b   1.000
_cell.length_c   1.000
_cell.angle_alpha   90.00
_cell.angle_beta   90.00
_cell.angle_gamma   90.00
#
_symmetry.space_group_name_H-M   'P 1'
#
loop_
_entity.id
_entity.type
_entity.pdbx_description
1 polymer ?
#
loop_
_entity_poly.entity_id
_entity_poly.type
_entity_poly.pdbx_seq_one_letter_code
_entity_poly.pdbx_strand_id
1 'polypeptide(L)'
;MPRKRIYHTKAELRAANQAKSNRYYHKNKLEIQARRRQVYTSQNTITTPQEHLNDNEMAASNSASQNVLESNTARYIRLAEQMGSKVETFIKFSPYKFVDTIYHNYVQSCNSSDVGNMHIIQAPTKQLMRWQRCLLRCFEAISQDPGVGGDLGRIQAHHQMAGRVVDDLQQLLCEVMVEDSVSALQAAHGVGKLSYQQK
;
A
#
# COMPACT_ATOMS: atom_id res chain seq x y z
N MET A 1 26.22 46.07 27.12
CA MET A 1 25.41 45.29 28.07
C MET A 1 24.88 44.04 27.40
N PRO A 2 24.91 42.86 28.03
CA PRO A 2 24.39 41.64 27.43
C PRO A 2 22.86 41.68 27.28
N ARG A 3 22.34 41.23 26.14
CA ARG A 3 20.90 41.20 25.85
C ARG A 3 20.22 40.15 26.75
N LYS A 4 19.19 40.57 27.49
CA LYS A 4 18.42 39.66 28.37
C LYS A 4 17.76 38.54 27.55
N ARG A 5 17.84 37.31 28.05
CA ARG A 5 17.16 36.14 27.46
C ARG A 5 15.65 36.26 27.72
N ILE A 6 14.84 36.08 26.68
CA ILE A 6 13.37 36.21 26.72
C ILE A 6 12.71 34.94 27.27
N TYR A 7 13.34 33.77 27.08
CA TYR A 7 12.84 32.48 27.57
C TYR A 7 13.84 31.93 28.58
N HIS A 8 13.33 31.55 29.76
CA HIS A 8 14.13 31.07 30.86
C HIS A 8 14.22 29.54 30.87
N THR A 9 13.21 28.87 30.30
CA THR A 9 13.18 27.40 30.22
C THR A 9 13.12 26.89 28.77
N LYS A 10 13.60 25.65 28.56
CA LYS A 10 13.45 24.95 27.27
C LYS A 10 11.98 24.67 26.91
N ALA A 11 11.11 24.59 27.91
CA ALA A 11 9.67 24.39 27.71
C ALA A 11 9.02 25.66 27.13
N GLU A 12 9.30 26.83 27.70
CA GLU A 12 8.83 28.13 27.19
C GLU A 12 9.27 28.38 25.75
N LEU A 13 10.54 28.09 25.43
CA LEU A 13 11.04 28.24 24.07
C LEU A 13 10.29 27.35 23.07
N ARG A 14 9.99 26.10 23.45
CA ARG A 14 9.21 25.18 22.61
C ARG A 14 7.78 25.66 22.41
N ALA A 15 7.12 26.10 23.48
CA ALA A 15 5.76 26.65 23.42
C ALA A 15 5.68 27.90 22.52
N ALA A 16 6.65 28.81 22.65
CA ALA A 16 6.73 30.01 21.82
C ALA A 16 6.96 29.68 20.33
N ASN A 17 7.84 28.72 20.03
CA ASN A 17 8.08 28.26 18.67
C ASN A 17 6.86 27.56 18.07
N GLN A 18 6.15 26.73 18.85
CA GLN A 18 4.91 26.09 18.42
C GLN A 18 3.82 27.11 18.12
N ALA A 19 3.63 28.11 19.00
CA ALA A 19 2.68 29.19 18.79
C ALA A 19 3.02 30.02 17.54
N LYS A 20 4.30 30.34 17.33
CA LYS A 20 4.78 31.02 16.11
C LYS A 20 4.50 30.20 14.85
N SER A 21 4.80 28.91 14.89
CA SER A 21 4.55 27.98 13.78
C SER A 21 3.07 27.89 13.45
N ASN A 22 2.21 27.74 14.46
CA ASN A 22 0.76 27.69 14.28
C ASN A 22 0.23 28.98 13.64
N ARG A 23 0.63 30.16 14.14
CA ARG A 23 0.24 31.45 13.55
C ARG A 23 0.66 31.56 12.09
N TYR A 24 1.90 31.19 11.78
CA TYR A 24 2.41 31.17 10.41
C TYR A 24 1.62 30.21 9.51
N TYR A 25 1.35 29.00 9.98
CA TYR A 25 0.59 27.99 9.23
C TYR A 25 -0.83 28.45 8.94
N HIS A 26 -1.53 29.02 9.94
CA HIS A 26 -2.88 29.55 9.74
C HIS A 26 -2.92 30.68 8.71
N LYS A 27 -1.94 31.59 8.75
CA LYS A 27 -1.83 32.70 7.78
C LYS A 27 -1.58 32.19 6.35
N ASN A 28 -0.72 31.19 6.20
CA ASN A 28 -0.25 30.73 4.88
C ASN A 28 -0.86 29.40 4.44
N LYS A 29 -1.94 28.95 5.09
CA LYS A 29 -2.54 27.63 4.85
C LYS A 29 -2.87 27.39 3.38
N LEU A 30 -3.47 28.39 2.73
CA LEU A 30 -3.88 28.30 1.32
C LEU A 30 -2.68 28.23 0.37
N GLU A 31 -1.64 29.03 0.61
CA GLU A 31 -0.41 29.02 -0.19
C GLU A 31 0.35 27.68 -0.03
N ILE A 32 0.45 27.17 1.21
CA ILE A 32 1.06 25.86 1.50
C ILE A 32 0.28 24.75 0.77
N GLN A 33 -1.05 24.80 0.77
CA GLN A 33 -1.88 23.85 0.04
C GLN A 33 -1.71 23.96 -1.48
N ALA A 34 -1.67 25.18 -2.03
CA ALA A 34 -1.44 25.41 -3.46
C ALA A 34 -0.08 24.87 -3.92
N ARG A 35 0.98 25.15 -3.15
CA ARG A 35 2.33 24.62 -3.42
C ARG A 35 2.38 23.10 -3.37
N ARG A 36 1.71 22.48 -2.39
CA ARG A 36 1.60 21.01 -2.31
C ARG A 36 0.92 20.45 -3.55
N ARG A 37 -0.19 21.05 -4.01
CA ARG A 37 -0.89 20.64 -5.24
C ARG A 37 0.04 20.69 -6.45
N GLN A 38 0.79 21.78 -6.62
CA GLN A 38 1.75 21.92 -7.73
C GLN A 38 2.83 20.83 -7.73
N VAL A 39 3.39 20.48 -6.56
CA VAL A 39 4.38 19.40 -6.43
C VAL A 39 3.80 18.04 -6.80
N TYR A 40 2.56 17.74 -6.39
CA TYR A 40 1.91 16.49 -6.78
C TYR A 40 1.61 16.43 -8.29
N THR A 41 1.25 17.56 -8.90
CA THR A 41 1.03 17.62 -10.36
C THR A 41 2.32 17.40 -11.14
N SER A 42 3.44 18.03 -10.72
CA SER A 42 4.73 17.89 -11.43
C SER A 42 5.42 16.55 -11.22
N GLN A 43 5.16 15.85 -10.11
CA GLN A 43 5.66 14.49 -9.89
C GLN A 43 4.93 13.44 -10.73
N ASN A 44 3.66 13.66 -11.06
CA ASN A 44 2.88 12.73 -11.90
C ASN A 44 3.18 12.87 -13.41
N THR A 45 3.83 13.94 -13.86
CA THR A 45 4.18 14.13 -15.29
C THR A 45 5.51 13.48 -15.69
N ILE A 46 6.31 12.96 -14.76
CA ILE A 46 7.66 12.44 -15.04
C ILE A 46 7.65 10.93 -15.34
N THR A 47 6.50 10.25 -15.33
CA THR A 47 6.43 8.78 -15.51
C THR A 47 5.38 8.34 -16.52
N THR A 48 5.37 8.96 -17.70
CA THR A 48 4.72 8.41 -18.90
C THR A 48 5.67 8.55 -20.08
N PRO A 49 6.22 7.45 -20.62
CA PRO A 49 6.84 7.46 -21.92
C PRO A 49 5.79 7.82 -22.98
N GLN A 50 6.12 8.87 -23.71
CA GLN A 50 5.39 9.44 -24.81
C GLN A 50 5.40 8.46 -26.00
N GLU A 51 4.27 7.82 -26.30
CA GLU A 51 4.03 7.26 -27.63
C GLU A 51 3.27 8.31 -28.44
N HIS A 52 3.92 8.77 -29.50
CA HIS A 52 3.38 9.58 -30.56
C HIS A 52 2.21 8.87 -31.25
N LEU A 53 1.03 9.50 -31.31
CA LEU A 53 0.18 9.47 -32.50
C LEU A 53 -0.64 10.76 -32.61
N ASN A 54 -0.24 11.56 -33.60
CA ASN A 54 -1.03 12.32 -34.57
C ASN A 54 -2.10 13.35 -34.16
N ASP A 55 -1.97 14.49 -34.85
CA ASP A 55 -2.89 15.59 -34.99
C ASP A 55 -4.27 15.14 -35.51
N ASN A 56 -5.31 15.43 -34.74
CA ASN A 56 -6.59 16.00 -35.16
C ASN A 56 -7.60 15.83 -34.01
N GLU A 57 -7.92 16.93 -33.33
CA GLU A 57 -9.29 17.32 -32.95
C GLU A 57 -9.25 18.57 -32.06
N MET A 58 -9.32 19.73 -32.73
CA MET A 58 -9.93 20.91 -32.10
C MET A 58 -11.43 20.65 -31.94
N ALA A 59 -11.85 20.03 -30.84
CA ALA A 59 -13.23 20.11 -30.31
C ALA A 59 -13.35 19.39 -28.96
N ALA A 60 -12.82 19.99 -27.89
CA ALA A 60 -13.25 19.63 -26.54
C ALA A 60 -13.25 20.87 -25.64
N SER A 61 -14.22 21.74 -25.90
CA SER A 61 -14.76 22.63 -24.87
C SER A 61 -15.10 21.83 -23.60
N ASN A 62 -14.77 22.40 -22.44
CA ASN A 62 -15.55 22.25 -21.21
C ASN A 62 -15.72 20.84 -20.59
N SER A 63 -14.65 20.06 -20.41
CA SER A 63 -14.66 18.88 -19.52
C SER A 63 -14.21 19.19 -18.08
N ALA A 64 -14.61 20.35 -17.55
CA ALA A 64 -14.40 20.74 -16.14
C ALA A 64 -15.65 20.56 -15.24
N SER A 65 -16.77 20.04 -15.77
CA SER A 65 -18.05 19.96 -15.04
C SER A 65 -18.76 18.59 -15.10
N GLN A 66 -18.03 17.50 -15.33
CA GLN A 66 -18.58 16.13 -15.24
C GLN A 66 -18.14 15.34 -14.00
N ASN A 67 -17.84 16.02 -12.88
CA ASN A 67 -18.03 15.39 -11.57
C ASN A 67 -19.54 15.39 -11.25
N VAL A 68 -20.30 14.71 -12.10
CA VAL A 68 -21.64 14.21 -11.77
C VAL A 68 -21.49 13.45 -10.46
N LEU A 69 -22.44 13.67 -9.56
CA LEU A 69 -22.56 13.12 -8.22
C LEU A 69 -22.33 11.60 -8.21
N GLU A 70 -21.08 11.16 -8.29
CA GLU A 70 -20.76 9.76 -8.36
C GLU A 70 -21.08 9.18 -6.99
N SER A 71 -22.00 8.22 -6.94
CA SER A 71 -22.34 7.57 -5.69
C SER A 71 -21.05 7.11 -5.00
N ASN A 72 -20.94 7.34 -3.70
CA ASN A 72 -19.77 6.93 -2.91
C ASN A 72 -19.44 5.45 -3.19
N THR A 73 -20.46 4.61 -3.41
CA THR A 73 -20.37 3.21 -3.82
C THR A 73 -19.54 3.00 -5.07
N ALA A 74 -19.82 3.75 -6.16
CA ALA A 74 -19.09 3.63 -7.42
C ALA A 74 -17.61 4.01 -7.27
N ARG A 75 -17.31 4.98 -6.38
CA ARG A 75 -15.93 5.30 -6.02
C ARG A 75 -15.23 4.14 -5.30
N TYR A 76 -15.91 3.50 -4.34
CA TYR A 76 -15.35 2.35 -3.62
C TYR A 76 -15.18 1.12 -4.51
N ILE A 77 -16.12 0.86 -5.43
CA ILE A 77 -16.01 -0.23 -6.41
C ILE A 77 -14.77 -0.05 -7.27
N ARG A 78 -14.60 1.11 -7.92
CA ARG A 78 -13.41 1.38 -8.75
C ARG A 78 -12.12 1.29 -7.95
N LEU A 79 -12.11 1.79 -6.71
CA LEU A 79 -10.94 1.67 -5.84
C LEU A 79 -10.62 0.21 -5.52
N ALA A 80 -11.64 -0.60 -5.21
CA ALA A 80 -11.48 -2.01 -4.91
C ALA A 80 -10.98 -2.79 -6.12
N GLU A 81 -11.52 -2.54 -7.31
CA GLU A 81 -11.05 -3.13 -8.57
C GLU A 81 -9.58 -2.77 -8.84
N GLN A 82 -9.20 -1.50 -8.70
CA GLN A 82 -7.81 -1.06 -8.83
C GLN A 82 -6.87 -1.76 -7.83
N MET A 83 -7.32 -1.98 -6.60
CA MET A 83 -6.53 -2.73 -5.61
C MET A 83 -6.48 -4.22 -5.92
N GLY A 84 -7.59 -4.81 -6.39
CA GLY A 84 -7.68 -6.20 -6.83
C GLY A 84 -6.69 -6.49 -7.96
N SER A 85 -6.68 -5.67 -9.01
CA SER A 85 -5.72 -5.81 -10.11
C SER A 85 -4.26 -5.65 -9.66
N LYS A 86 -3.98 -4.78 -8.67
CA LYS A 86 -2.64 -4.66 -8.08
C LYS A 86 -2.23 -5.93 -7.33
N VAL A 87 -3.15 -6.52 -6.56
CA VAL A 87 -2.92 -7.79 -5.86
C VAL A 87 -2.65 -8.90 -6.85
N GLU A 88 -3.47 -9.03 -7.90
CA GLU A 88 -3.30 -10.06 -8.95
C GLU A 88 -1.97 -9.92 -9.71
N THR A 89 -1.65 -8.70 -10.13
CA THR A 89 -0.39 -8.40 -10.83
C THR A 89 0.82 -8.70 -9.92
N PHE A 90 0.72 -8.36 -8.63
CA PHE A 90 1.78 -8.61 -7.67
C PHE A 90 2.01 -10.10 -7.41
N ILE A 91 0.92 -10.87 -7.30
CA ILE A 91 0.95 -12.33 -7.05
C ILE A 91 1.18 -13.14 -8.34
N LYS A 92 1.11 -12.50 -9.52
CA LYS A 92 1.18 -13.16 -10.84
C LYS A 92 0.15 -14.30 -10.99
N PHE A 93 -1.08 -14.06 -10.51
CA PHE A 93 -2.23 -14.98 -10.59
C PHE A 93 -2.11 -16.34 -9.87
N SER A 94 -1.00 -16.63 -9.17
CA SER A 94 -0.86 -17.88 -8.42
C SER A 94 -0.34 -17.62 -7.01
N PRO A 95 -1.24 -17.56 -6.00
CA PRO A 95 -0.88 -17.44 -4.58
C PRO A 95 0.23 -18.40 -4.15
N TYR A 96 0.09 -19.67 -4.54
CA TYR A 96 1.06 -20.72 -4.26
C TYR A 96 2.44 -20.42 -4.85
N LYS A 97 2.51 -20.18 -6.16
CA LYS A 97 3.81 -19.94 -6.83
C LYS A 97 4.47 -18.68 -6.30
N PHE A 98 3.68 -17.68 -5.93
CA PHE A 98 4.19 -16.46 -5.33
C PHE A 98 4.87 -16.74 -3.99
N VAL A 99 4.19 -17.41 -3.05
CA VAL A 99 4.77 -17.75 -1.74
C VAL A 99 5.98 -18.65 -1.89
N ASP A 100 5.91 -19.65 -2.77
CA ASP A 100 7.03 -20.57 -3.07
C ASP A 100 8.25 -19.83 -3.63
N THR A 101 8.03 -18.83 -4.50
CA THR A 101 9.11 -17.96 -5.01
C THR A 101 9.75 -17.15 -3.87
N ILE A 102 8.93 -16.60 -2.96
CA ILE A 102 9.44 -15.85 -1.79
C ILE A 102 10.26 -16.76 -0.87
N TYR A 103 9.78 -17.98 -0.63
CA TYR A 103 10.51 -19.01 0.11
C TYR A 103 11.89 -19.30 -0.52
N HIS A 104 11.92 -19.60 -1.81
CA HIS A 104 13.18 -19.90 -2.52
C HIS A 104 14.15 -18.71 -2.50
N ASN A 105 13.65 -17.49 -2.70
CA ASN A 105 14.47 -16.27 -2.59
C ASN A 105 15.06 -16.10 -1.18
N TYR A 106 14.26 -16.39 -0.15
CA TYR A 106 14.72 -16.32 1.23
C TYR A 106 15.81 -17.36 1.51
N VAL A 107 15.60 -18.63 1.14
CA VAL A 107 16.60 -19.70 1.28
C VAL A 107 17.88 -19.37 0.53
N GLN A 108 17.78 -18.85 -0.70
CA GLN A 108 18.94 -18.42 -1.48
C GLN A 108 19.71 -17.29 -0.79
N SER A 109 19.00 -16.35 -0.14
CA SER A 109 19.63 -15.28 0.61
C SER A 109 20.43 -15.79 1.81
N CYS A 110 19.96 -16.86 2.47
CA CYS A 110 20.67 -17.49 3.56
C CYS A 110 21.91 -18.27 3.08
N ASN A 111 21.86 -18.85 1.88
CA ASN A 111 23.03 -19.51 1.31
C ASN A 111 24.13 -18.50 0.91
N SER A 112 23.77 -17.22 0.73
CA SER A 112 24.69 -16.14 0.35
C SER A 112 25.17 -15.31 1.54
N SER A 113 24.51 -15.40 2.70
CA SER A 113 24.76 -14.63 3.91
C SER A 113 24.40 -15.49 5.12
N ASP A 114 25.31 -15.61 6.10
CA ASP A 114 25.07 -16.37 7.36
C ASP A 114 23.76 -15.97 8.06
N VAL A 115 23.28 -14.73 7.82
CA VAL A 115 21.97 -14.27 8.28
C VAL A 115 21.04 -14.08 7.08
N GLY A 116 19.95 -14.85 7.04
CA GLY A 116 18.92 -14.75 6.02
C GLY A 116 18.26 -13.37 5.97
N ASN A 117 17.99 -12.87 4.77
CA ASN A 117 17.38 -11.54 4.60
C ASN A 117 15.86 -11.59 4.81
N MET A 118 15.40 -11.39 6.06
CA MET A 118 13.97 -11.38 6.41
C MET A 118 13.14 -10.36 5.63
N HIS A 119 13.75 -9.30 5.09
CA HIS A 119 13.05 -8.29 4.29
C HIS A 119 12.39 -8.91 3.06
N ILE A 120 12.92 -10.02 2.54
CA ILE A 120 12.35 -10.77 1.41
C ILE A 120 10.92 -11.23 1.71
N ILE A 121 10.62 -11.57 2.96
CA ILE A 121 9.28 -12.01 3.38
C ILE A 121 8.48 -10.84 3.98
N GLN A 122 9.10 -9.99 4.79
CA GLN A 122 8.40 -8.89 5.47
C GLN A 122 7.85 -7.82 4.51
N ALA A 123 8.61 -7.46 3.48
CA ALA A 123 8.20 -6.44 2.52
C ALA A 123 6.92 -6.82 1.74
N PRO A 124 6.83 -8.00 1.09
CA PRO A 124 5.60 -8.41 0.42
C PRO A 124 4.44 -8.58 1.40
N THR A 125 4.68 -9.11 2.61
CA THR A 125 3.66 -9.25 3.66
C THR A 125 3.03 -7.89 3.99
N LYS A 126 3.86 -6.89 4.30
CA LYS A 126 3.40 -5.53 4.66
C LYS A 126 2.62 -4.87 3.53
N GLN A 127 3.07 -5.08 2.28
CA GLN A 127 2.41 -4.53 1.10
C GLN A 127 1.02 -5.16 0.90
N LEU A 128 0.91 -6.48 0.97
CA LEU A 128 -0.36 -7.20 0.84
C LEU A 128 -1.33 -6.85 1.96
N MET A 129 -0.87 -6.78 3.21
CA MET A 129 -1.70 -6.34 4.33
C MET A 129 -2.28 -4.92 4.15
N ARG A 130 -1.55 -4.04 3.45
CA ARG A 130 -2.04 -2.68 3.15
C ARG A 130 -3.18 -2.74 2.14
N TRP A 131 -3.05 -3.54 1.09
CA TRP A 131 -4.09 -3.71 0.07
C TRP A 131 -5.30 -4.47 0.62
N GLN A 132 -5.10 -5.54 1.39
CA GLN A 132 -6.16 -6.29 2.07
C GLN A 132 -7.02 -5.38 2.96
N ARG A 133 -6.40 -4.50 3.76
CA ARG A 133 -7.10 -3.49 4.57
C ARG A 133 -7.84 -2.43 3.75
N CYS A 134 -7.41 -2.16 2.52
CA CYS A 134 -8.11 -1.26 1.61
C CYS A 134 -9.35 -1.96 1.05
N LEU A 135 -9.19 -3.21 0.59
CA LEU A 135 -10.27 -4.05 0.07
C LEU A 135 -11.35 -4.28 1.13
N LEU A 136 -10.98 -4.58 2.38
CA LEU A 136 -11.93 -4.75 3.48
C LEU A 136 -12.76 -3.49 3.71
N ARG A 137 -12.11 -2.31 3.73
CA ARG A 137 -12.81 -1.03 3.87
C ARG A 137 -13.76 -0.74 2.71
N CYS A 138 -13.39 -1.13 1.48
CA CYS A 138 -14.29 -0.99 0.34
C CYS A 138 -15.47 -1.95 0.45
N PHE A 139 -15.21 -3.21 0.83
CA PHE A 139 -16.24 -4.23 1.05
C PHE A 139 -17.26 -3.78 2.10
N GLU A 140 -16.80 -3.32 3.26
CA GLU A 140 -17.66 -2.80 4.33
C GLU A 140 -18.50 -1.61 3.86
N ALA A 141 -17.90 -0.66 3.14
CA ALA A 141 -18.62 0.50 2.61
C ALA A 141 -19.70 0.12 1.58
N ILE A 142 -19.41 -0.83 0.69
CA ILE A 142 -20.32 -1.28 -0.37
C ILE A 142 -21.45 -2.16 0.20
N SER A 143 -21.16 -2.95 1.24
CA SER A 143 -22.14 -3.87 1.84
C SER A 143 -23.40 -3.20 2.40
N GLN A 144 -23.36 -1.89 2.64
CA GLN A 144 -24.49 -1.12 3.16
C GLN A 144 -25.48 -0.69 2.07
N ASP A 145 -25.09 -0.76 0.80
CA ASP A 145 -25.93 -0.31 -0.31
C ASP A 145 -26.70 -1.50 -0.92
N PRO A 146 -28.00 -1.35 -1.21
CA PRO A 146 -28.77 -2.39 -1.89
C PRO A 146 -28.38 -2.48 -3.37
N GLY A 147 -28.31 -3.71 -3.91
CA GLY A 147 -28.16 -3.96 -5.36
C GLY A 147 -26.74 -4.19 -5.87
N VAL A 148 -25.72 -4.23 -5.01
CA VAL A 148 -24.28 -4.38 -5.38
C VAL A 148 -23.72 -5.80 -5.20
N GLY A 149 -24.58 -6.83 -5.21
CA GLY A 149 -24.17 -8.21 -4.91
C GLY A 149 -23.07 -8.77 -5.81
N GLY A 150 -23.10 -8.45 -7.11
CA GLY A 150 -22.09 -8.93 -8.07
C GLY A 150 -20.69 -8.33 -7.82
N ASP A 151 -20.62 -7.03 -7.55
CA ASP A 151 -19.38 -6.34 -7.22
C ASP A 151 -18.81 -6.82 -5.89
N LEU A 152 -19.69 -7.02 -4.91
CA LEU A 152 -19.32 -7.47 -3.58
C LEU A 152 -18.62 -8.84 -3.62
N GLY A 153 -19.12 -9.78 -4.42
CA GLY A 153 -18.49 -11.09 -4.60
C GLY A 153 -17.09 -11.01 -5.21
N ARG A 154 -16.88 -10.14 -6.21
CA ARG A 154 -15.57 -9.92 -6.84
C ARG A 154 -14.57 -9.31 -5.84
N ILE A 155 -14.99 -8.29 -5.10
CA ILE A 155 -14.16 -7.63 -4.09
C ILE A 155 -13.81 -8.61 -2.96
N GLN A 156 -14.76 -9.43 -2.53
CA GLN A 156 -14.54 -10.47 -1.53
C GLN A 156 -13.51 -11.50 -2.02
N ALA A 157 -13.57 -11.92 -3.29
CA ALA A 157 -12.60 -12.84 -3.86
C ALA A 157 -11.17 -12.26 -3.81
N HIS A 158 -10.99 -11.00 -4.20
CA HIS A 158 -9.67 -10.34 -4.09
C HIS A 158 -9.21 -10.21 -2.62
N HIS A 159 -10.14 -9.88 -1.71
CA HIS A 159 -9.82 -9.78 -0.28
C HIS A 159 -9.37 -11.13 0.30
N GLN A 160 -10.10 -12.21 0.01
CA GLN A 160 -9.76 -13.57 0.45
C GLN A 160 -8.43 -14.04 -0.16
N MET A 161 -8.19 -13.77 -1.44
CA MET A 161 -6.92 -14.11 -2.08
C MET A 161 -5.75 -13.38 -1.42
N ALA A 162 -5.87 -12.07 -1.18
CA ALA A 162 -4.84 -11.31 -0.46
C ALA A 162 -4.64 -11.83 0.96
N GLY A 163 -5.73 -12.17 1.67
CA GLY A 163 -5.68 -12.71 3.03
C GLY A 163 -4.94 -14.03 3.11
N ARG A 164 -5.28 -14.99 2.24
CA ARG A 164 -4.58 -16.29 2.19
C ARG A 164 -3.08 -16.14 2.01
N VAL A 165 -2.64 -15.30 1.06
CA VAL A 165 -1.20 -15.06 0.85
C VAL A 165 -0.55 -14.38 2.07
N VAL A 166 -1.25 -13.47 2.74
CA VAL A 166 -0.75 -12.86 3.98
C VAL A 166 -0.56 -13.93 5.06
N ASP A 167 -1.54 -14.80 5.25
CA ASP A 167 -1.48 -15.86 6.26
C ASP A 167 -0.34 -16.85 5.96
N ASP A 168 -0.17 -17.26 4.70
CA ASP A 168 0.91 -18.14 4.26
C ASP A 168 2.30 -17.49 4.48
N LEU A 169 2.45 -16.19 4.16
CA LEU A 169 3.70 -15.46 4.41
C LEU A 169 3.97 -15.24 5.90
N GLN A 170 2.93 -15.07 6.72
CA GLN A 170 3.06 -14.97 8.17
C GLN A 170 3.48 -16.29 8.78
N GLN A 171 2.93 -17.42 8.31
CA GLN A 171 3.41 -18.73 8.71
C GLN A 171 4.89 -18.88 8.36
N LEU A 172 5.28 -18.51 7.14
CA LEU A 172 6.68 -18.56 6.72
C LEU A 172 7.59 -17.72 7.64
N LEU A 173 7.16 -16.51 8.02
CA LEU A 173 7.88 -15.68 8.99
C LEU A 173 8.00 -16.35 10.35
N CYS A 174 6.92 -16.98 10.85
CA CYS A 174 6.94 -17.67 12.13
C CYS A 174 7.94 -18.83 12.13
N GLU A 175 7.93 -19.68 11.10
CA GLU A 175 8.89 -20.80 10.98
C GLU A 175 10.34 -20.30 10.93
N VAL A 176 10.59 -19.22 10.19
CA VAL A 176 11.91 -18.58 10.13
C VAL A 176 12.36 -18.05 11.50
N MET A 177 11.44 -17.53 12.33
CA MET A 177 11.76 -16.93 13.62
C MET A 177 11.89 -17.93 14.77
N VAL A 178 11.30 -19.12 14.66
CA VAL A 178 11.28 -20.10 15.75
C VAL A 178 12.54 -20.95 15.79
N GLU A 179 13.05 -21.38 14.63
CA GLU A 179 14.06 -22.44 14.59
C GLU A 179 15.49 -21.96 14.34
N ASP A 180 15.73 -20.64 14.16
CA ASP A 180 17.02 -19.97 13.85
C ASP A 180 17.86 -20.66 12.75
N SER A 181 17.31 -21.66 12.07
CA SER A 181 18.00 -22.59 11.21
C SER A 181 17.15 -22.84 9.97
N VAL A 182 17.73 -22.43 8.84
CA VAL A 182 17.16 -22.61 7.50
C VAL A 182 16.87 -24.09 7.21
N SER A 183 17.65 -24.99 7.81
CA SER A 183 17.50 -26.45 7.68
C SER A 183 16.13 -26.95 8.11
N ALA A 184 15.56 -26.39 9.17
CA ALA A 184 14.31 -26.86 9.72
C ALA A 184 13.11 -26.32 8.92
N LEU A 185 13.21 -25.08 8.42
CA LEU A 185 12.31 -24.55 7.39
C LEU A 185 12.34 -25.38 6.09
N GLN A 186 13.54 -25.76 5.63
CA GLN A 186 13.69 -26.63 4.46
C GLN A 186 13.10 -28.03 4.69
N ALA A 187 13.24 -28.59 5.89
CA ALA A 187 12.61 -29.85 6.26
C ALA A 187 11.08 -29.73 6.27
N ALA A 188 10.53 -28.64 6.83
CA ALA A 188 9.09 -28.37 6.82
C ALA A 188 8.53 -28.22 5.39
N HIS A 189 9.27 -27.53 4.52
CA HIS A 189 8.94 -27.40 3.09
C HIS A 189 8.99 -28.75 2.36
N GLY A 190 10.04 -29.55 2.60
CA GLY A 190 10.23 -30.85 1.95
C GLY A 190 9.14 -31.87 2.32
N VAL A 191 8.57 -31.78 3.52
CA VAL A 191 7.49 -32.66 4.00
C VAL A 191 6.09 -32.14 3.59
N GLY A 192 5.98 -30.95 2.99
CA GLY A 192 4.67 -30.38 2.64
C GLY A 192 3.89 -29.86 3.86
N LYS A 193 4.59 -29.49 4.95
CA LYS A 193 3.95 -29.09 6.22
C LYS A 193 3.41 -27.66 6.18
N LEU A 194 3.84 -26.83 5.22
CA LEU A 194 3.44 -25.43 5.12
C LEU A 194 2.02 -25.32 4.53
N SER A 195 1.20 -24.40 5.04
CA SER A 195 -0.22 -24.26 4.67
C SER A 195 -0.43 -24.11 3.18
N TYR A 196 0.43 -23.33 2.53
CA TYR A 196 0.32 -23.07 1.09
C TYR A 196 0.53 -24.33 0.24
N GLN A 197 1.22 -25.35 0.76
CA GLN A 197 1.51 -26.61 0.04
C GLN A 197 0.33 -27.60 0.10
N GLN A 198 -0.60 -27.42 1.03
CA GLN A 198 -1.79 -28.26 1.20
C GLN A 198 -2.90 -27.74 0.28
N LYS A 199 -3.00 -28.30 -0.93
CA LYS A 199 -4.08 -28.03 -1.88
C LYS A 199 -4.90 -29.29 -2.17
#